data_AF-A0A4U7D5G1-F1
#
_entry.id   AF-A0A4U7D5G1-F1
#
_cell.length_a   1.000
_cell.length_b   1.000
_cell.length_c   1.000
_cell.angle_alpha   90.00
_cell.angle_beta   90.00
_cell.angle_gamma   90.00
#
_symmetry.space_group_name_H-M   'P 1'
#
loop_
_entity.id
_entity.type
_entity.pdbx_description
1 polymer ?
#
loop_
_entity_poly.entity_id
_entity_poly.type
_entity_poly.pdbx_seq_one_letter_code
_entity_poly.pdbx_strand_id
1 'polypeptide(L)'
;RATGAFDEVRTGFWKEEPHFREVLRTVEGDEIYVVPLFVSEGYFTEQVIPRELRLDGWDVSEWGSDGLSADQATLVAEDIDREVHYCGPVGTHRAMT
;
A
#
# COMPACT_ATOMS: atom_id res chain seq x y z
N ARG A 1 -10.66 10.80 14.83
CA ARG A 1 -11.25 9.86 15.82
C ARG A 1 -10.73 8.47 15.48
N ALA A 2 -10.31 7.66 16.45
CA ALA A 2 -9.98 6.26 16.19
C ALA A 2 -11.28 5.47 15.96
N THR A 3 -11.31 4.64 14.92
CA THR A 3 -12.49 3.83 14.54
C THR A 3 -12.45 2.41 15.10
N GLY A 4 -11.28 1.95 15.56
CA GLY A 4 -11.07 0.57 16.00
C GLY A 4 -11.18 -0.46 14.86
N ALA A 5 -10.99 -0.02 13.61
CA ALA A 5 -11.12 -0.87 12.43
C ALA A 5 -9.92 -1.81 12.20
N PHE A 6 -8.77 -1.51 12.80
CA PHE A 6 -7.54 -2.30 12.67
C PHE A 6 -6.98 -2.57 14.07
N ASP A 7 -6.46 -3.79 14.27
CA ASP A 7 -5.80 -4.20 15.52
C ASP A 7 -4.47 -3.47 15.73
N GLU A 8 -3.78 -3.13 14.64
CA GLU A 8 -2.58 -2.29 14.66
C GLU A 8 -2.48 -1.39 13.42
N VAL A 9 -1.68 -0.33 13.52
CA VAL A 9 -1.37 0.57 12.40
C VAL A 9 0.11 0.93 12.47
N ARG A 10 0.82 0.78 11.35
CA ARG A 10 2.25 1.12 11.22
C ARG A 10 2.45 2.15 10.12
N THR A 11 3.47 2.98 10.26
CA THR A 11 3.91 3.93 9.23
C THR A 11 5.17 3.41 8.54
N GLY A 12 5.21 3.52 7.21
CA GLY A 12 6.40 3.28 6.41
C GLY A 12 6.74 4.49 5.57
N PHE A 13 8.02 4.77 5.40
CA PHE A 13 8.53 5.95 4.70
C PHE A 13 9.55 5.55 3.63
N TRP A 14 9.70 6.42 2.63
CA TRP A 14 10.68 6.21 1.56
C TRP A 14 12.09 6.62 2.00
N LYS A 15 12.24 7.85 2.50
CA LYS A 15 13.54 8.49 2.73
C LYS A 15 14.06 8.35 4.16
N GLU A 16 13.26 7.81 5.06
CA GLU A 16 13.61 7.64 6.48
C GLU A 16 13.03 6.33 7.04
N GLU A 17 13.44 5.98 8.25
CA GLU A 17 12.92 4.81 8.93
C GLU A 17 11.53 5.08 9.54
N PRO A 18 10.63 4.07 9.57
CA PRO A 18 10.78 2.72 9.03
C PRO A 18 10.68 2.68 7.50
N HIS A 19 11.67 2.09 6.82
CA HIS A 19 11.68 2.03 5.36
C HIS A 19 10.63 1.05 4.80
N PHE A 20 10.11 1.31 3.60
CA PHE A 20 9.17 0.41 2.91
C PHE A 20 9.63 -1.05 2.88
N ARG A 21 10.93 -1.27 2.65
CA ARG A 21 11.50 -2.63 2.58
C ARG A 21 11.42 -3.42 3.88
N GLU A 22 11.29 -2.74 5.02
CA GLU A 22 11.29 -3.37 6.34
C GLU A 22 9.93 -3.26 7.04
N VAL A 23 9.07 -2.31 6.66
CA VAL A 23 7.84 -2.00 7.39
C VAL A 23 6.90 -3.21 7.50
N LEU A 24 6.75 -4.00 6.45
CA LEU A 24 5.87 -5.18 6.46
C LEU A 24 6.30 -6.24 7.48
N ARG A 25 7.61 -6.36 7.77
CA ARG A 25 8.14 -7.30 8.77
C ARG A 25 7.85 -6.86 10.21
N THR A 26 7.41 -5.62 10.39
CA THR A 26 7.05 -5.06 11.71
C THR A 26 5.56 -5.18 12.01
N VAL A 27 4.78 -5.69 11.05
CA VAL A 27 3.34 -5.93 11.16
C VAL A 27 3.12 -7.38 11.58
N GLU A 28 2.33 -7.58 12.63
CA GLU A 28 1.94 -8.88 13.20
C GLU A 28 0.64 -9.42 12.58
N GLY A 29 -0.19 -8.57 11.97
CA GLY A 29 -1.44 -8.98 11.31
C GLY A 29 -1.27 -9.90 10.09
N ASP A 30 -2.26 -10.76 9.84
CA ASP A 30 -2.27 -11.72 8.72
C ASP A 30 -2.90 -11.14 7.43
N GLU A 31 -3.76 -10.13 7.57
CA GLU A 31 -4.40 -9.37 6.48
C GLU A 31 -3.93 -7.91 6.56
N ILE A 32 -3.16 -7.45 5.58
CA ILE A 32 -2.45 -6.17 5.65
C ILE A 32 -2.97 -5.21 4.58
N TYR A 33 -3.39 -4.02 4.99
CA TYR A 33 -3.77 -2.95 4.06
C TYR A 33 -2.67 -1.90 3.97
N VAL A 34 -2.09 -1.73 2.78
CA VAL A 34 -1.12 -0.67 2.50
C VAL A 34 -1.83 0.48 1.81
N VAL A 35 -1.88 1.64 2.45
CA VAL A 35 -2.53 2.85 1.94
C VAL A 35 -1.47 3.92 1.64
N PRO A 36 -1.16 4.20 0.37
CA PRO A 36 -0.19 5.23 0.03
C PRO A 36 -0.71 6.63 0.38
N LEU A 37 -0.05 7.31 1.32
CA LEU A 37 -0.34 8.71 1.64
C LEU A 37 0.30 9.65 0.60
N PHE A 38 -0.22 9.60 -0.63
CA PHE A 38 0.21 10.39 -1.78
C PHE A 38 -0.96 11.18 -2.36
N VAL A 39 -0.66 12.32 -3.00
CA VAL A 39 -1.68 13.21 -3.60
C VAL A 39 -2.25 12.64 -4.90
N SER A 40 -1.45 11.88 -5.66
CA SER A 40 -1.83 11.36 -6.96
C SER A 40 -1.30 9.96 -7.18
N GLU A 41 -1.83 9.31 -8.20
CA GLU A 41 -1.21 8.16 -8.85
C GLU A 41 -0.01 8.62 -9.71
N GLY A 42 0.86 7.67 -10.04
CA GLY A 42 2.05 7.90 -10.83
C GLY A 42 3.20 7.00 -10.41
N TYR A 43 4.40 7.30 -10.92
CA TYR A 43 5.58 6.45 -10.79
C TYR A 43 5.86 5.90 -9.39
N PHE A 44 5.64 6.70 -8.33
CA PHE A 44 5.88 6.23 -6.96
C PHE A 44 4.89 5.16 -6.52
N THR A 45 3.59 5.41 -6.71
CA THR A 45 2.53 4.48 -6.29
C THR A 45 2.43 3.28 -7.22
N GLU A 46 2.72 3.47 -8.51
CA GLU A 46 2.59 2.42 -9.52
C GLU A 46 3.82 1.51 -9.63
N GLN A 47 5.01 1.98 -9.23
CA GLN A 47 6.26 1.25 -9.48
C GLN A 47 7.14 1.16 -8.24
N VAL A 48 7.46 2.29 -7.62
CA VAL A 48 8.47 2.32 -6.55
C VAL A 48 7.97 1.60 -5.30
N ILE A 49 6.78 1.97 -4.79
CA ILE A 49 6.28 1.44 -3.53
C ILE A 49 5.99 -0.07 -3.63
N PRO A 50 5.26 -0.59 -4.63
CA PRO A 50 5.02 -2.04 -4.75
C PRO A 50 6.32 -2.85 -4.82
N ARG A 51 7.31 -2.34 -5.57
CA ARG A 51 8.63 -2.98 -5.68
C ARG A 51 9.39 -2.98 -4.35
N GLU A 52 9.44 -1.87 -3.63
CA GLU A 52 10.13 -1.81 -2.34
C GLU A 52 9.45 -2.67 -1.28
N LEU A 53 8.12 -2.83 -1.36
CA LEU A 53 7.34 -3.73 -0.52
C LEU A 53 7.44 -5.22 -0.94
N ARG A 54 8.05 -5.51 -2.09
CA ARG A 54 8.19 -6.86 -2.66
C ARG A 54 6.84 -7.55 -2.86
N LEU A 55 5.91 -6.81 -3.46
CA LEU A 55 4.64 -7.35 -3.92
C LEU A 55 4.87 -8.05 -5.26
N ASP A 56 5.41 -9.26 -5.19
CA ASP A 56 5.76 -10.02 -6.40
C ASP A 56 4.51 -10.38 -7.20
N GLY A 57 4.64 -10.32 -8.52
CA GLY A 57 3.50 -10.41 -9.43
C GLY A 57 2.69 -9.11 -9.56
N TRP A 58 3.14 -8.00 -8.96
CA TRP A 58 2.52 -6.69 -9.16
C TRP A 58 2.40 -6.33 -10.65
N ASP A 59 1.16 -6.11 -11.07
CA ASP A 59 0.80 -5.56 -12.37
C ASP A 59 -0.15 -4.38 -12.14
N VAL A 60 0.23 -3.20 -12.61
CA VAL A 60 -0.56 -1.98 -12.46
C VAL A 60 -1.95 -2.09 -13.10
N SER A 61 -2.13 -2.96 -14.10
CA SER A 61 -3.43 -3.19 -14.74
C SER A 61 -4.43 -3.90 -13.82
N GLU A 62 -3.96 -4.65 -12.81
CA GLU A 62 -4.78 -5.32 -11.81
C GLU A 62 -5.18 -4.38 -10.65
N TRP A 63 -4.65 -3.16 -10.61
CA TRP A 63 -4.91 -2.18 -9.55
C TRP A 63 -6.25 -1.45 -9.68
N GLY A 64 -6.96 -1.67 -10.79
CA GLY A 64 -8.26 -1.05 -11.03
C GLY A 64 -8.19 0.47 -11.18
N SER A 65 -7.08 1.01 -11.70
CA SER A 65 -6.95 2.45 -11.97
C SER A 65 -7.68 2.87 -13.24
N ASP A 66 -8.46 3.96 -13.17
CA ASP A 66 -9.00 4.67 -14.32
C ASP A 66 -8.14 5.88 -14.76
N GLY A 67 -6.97 6.04 -14.15
CA GLY A 67 -6.07 7.18 -14.32
C GLY A 67 -6.37 8.38 -13.43
N LEU A 68 -7.46 8.35 -12.67
CA LEU A 68 -7.83 9.36 -11.68
C LEU A 68 -8.01 8.78 -10.27
N SER A 69 -8.47 7.54 -10.16
CA SER A 69 -8.61 6.78 -8.92
C SER A 69 -8.31 5.30 -9.17
N ALA A 70 -7.59 4.69 -8.22
CA ALA A 70 -7.33 3.27 -8.14
C ALA A 70 -8.09 2.66 -6.96
N ASP A 71 -8.51 1.40 -7.12
CA ASP A 71 -9.17 0.62 -6.08
C ASP A 71 -8.10 -0.04 -5.17
N GLN A 72 -7.82 -1.32 -5.40
CA GLN A 72 -6.78 -2.06 -4.71
C GLN A 72 -6.39 -3.29 -5.53
N ALA A 73 -5.17 -3.78 -5.34
CA ALA A 73 -4.75 -5.10 -5.77
C ALA A 73 -4.37 -5.93 -4.56
N THR A 74 -4.63 -7.24 -4.60
CA THR A 74 -4.30 -8.16 -3.51
C THR A 74 -3.20 -9.11 -3.96
N LEU A 75 -2.09 -9.13 -3.22
CA LEU A 75 -0.91 -9.94 -3.51
C LEU A 75 -0.39 -10.59 -2.24
N VAL A 76 0.47 -11.60 -2.38
CA VAL A 76 1.23 -12.15 -1.26
C VAL A 76 2.61 -11.50 -1.26
N ALA A 77 2.99 -10.85 -0.16
CA ALA A 77 4.32 -10.27 -0.02
C ALA A 77 5.35 -11.38 0.27
N GLU A 78 6.31 -11.60 -0.63
CA GLU A 78 7.24 -12.74 -0.55
C GLU A 78 8.04 -12.80 0.76
N ASP A 79 8.38 -11.62 1.30
CA ASP A 79 9.24 -11.50 2.47
C ASP A 79 8.58 -11.99 3.77
N ILE A 80 7.24 -12.02 3.81
CA ILE A 80 6.48 -12.35 5.02
C ILE A 80 5.40 -13.42 4.80
N ASP A 81 5.21 -13.88 3.55
CA ASP A 81 4.23 -14.91 3.16
C ASP A 81 2.80 -14.59 3.66
N ARG A 82 2.38 -13.32 3.50
CA ARG A 82 1.09 -12.79 3.97
C ARG A 82 0.39 -11.98 2.91
N GLU A 83 -0.94 -11.94 3.00
CA GLU A 83 -1.80 -11.20 2.10
C GLU A 83 -1.69 -9.69 2.35
N VAL A 84 -1.42 -8.95 1.28
CA VAL A 84 -1.31 -7.50 1.25
C VAL A 84 -2.27 -6.93 0.21
N HIS A 85 -3.16 -6.07 0.68
CA HIS A 85 -4.03 -5.22 -0.12
C HIS A 85 -3.33 -3.88 -0.38
N TYR A 86 -2.79 -3.69 -1.58
CA TYR A 86 -2.21 -2.43 -2.00
C TYR A 86 -3.29 -1.49 -2.53
N CYS A 87 -3.70 -0.53 -1.70
CA CYS A 87 -4.82 0.38 -1.97
C CYS A 87 -4.42 1.55 -2.87
N GLY A 88 -5.41 2.19 -3.48
CA GLY A 88 -5.26 3.49 -4.14
C GLY A 88 -4.74 4.59 -3.19
N PRO A 89 -4.03 5.60 -3.71
CA PRO A 89 -3.47 6.66 -2.89
C PRO A 89 -4.55 7.56 -2.31
N VAL A 90 -4.34 8.05 -1.09
CA VAL A 90 -5.36 8.84 -0.37
C VAL A 90 -5.84 10.05 -1.17
N GLY A 91 -4.96 10.73 -1.91
CA GLY A 91 -5.28 11.94 -2.65
C GLY A 91 -6.22 11.75 -3.84
N THR A 92 -6.38 10.53 -4.34
CA THR A 92 -7.34 10.22 -5.42
C THR A 92 -8.72 9.81 -4.90
N HIS A 93 -8.84 9.54 -3.60
CA HIS A 93 -10.10 9.15 -2.99
C HIS A 93 -11.11 10.32 -2.99
N ARG A 94 -12.38 10.03 -3.31
CA ARG A 94 -13.51 10.99 -3.37
C ARG A 94 -13.76 11.87 -2.14
N ALA A 95 -13.14 11.55 -1.01
CA ALA A 95 -13.27 12.35 0.22
C ALA A 95 -12.28 13.51 0.28
N MET A 96 -11.31 13.54 -0.63
CA MET A 96 -10.31 14.60 -0.79
C MET A 96 -10.71 15.64 -1.86
N THR A 97 -11.87 15.45 -2.50
CA THR A 97 -12.50 16.35 -3.48
C THR A 97 -13.86 16.85 -3.01
#